data_AF-A0A1Y4TGM4-F1
#
_entry.id   AF-A0A1Y4TGM4-F1
#
_cell.length_a   1.000
_cell.length_b   1.000
_cell.length_c   1.000
_cell.angle_alpha   90.00
_cell.angle_beta   90.00
_cell.angle_gamma   90.00
#
_symmetry.space_group_name_H-M   'P 1'
#
loop_
_entity.id
_entity.type
_entity.pdbx_description
1 polymer ?
#
loop_
_entity_poly.entity_id
_entity_poly.type
_entity_poly.pdbx_seq_one_letter_code
_entity_poly.pdbx_strand_id
1 'polypeptide(L)'
;MSYSTKRIFSILFSLLVGLALCLGLVPDAAAADDWEGFLDGVAQVQRLAEEYAGEPGEEALLLTLNYLRAERYADMEWDLVLGAADEEFAALVDSRNPELAGLQQTQLLTLPEGRSVDAIHLIAALAGSYKQAGALCGWGGDCMQLAEQYSGQADSVDGYYALMQPAFGGAENASLFPESDLLADLDGMVLGATLQPEDDLAQHLRDYCASMTDAVRAEKFIQAQLGSADTGDRAALYEAFETALLDNDGMKLFLMLRGHADLDEDNAVVVDPDIDSGMRAAARLLADWLADALDGAVVQAPASGDGGSSDSESTPPAATPAPSPAPETTGGNPAIGWLQARLLVLLCLGGAAVLLLAALTLAIKSRHK
;
A
#
# COMPACT_ATOMS: atom_id res chain seq x y z
N MET A 1 -28.77 13.03 -21.49
CA MET A 1 -28.48 11.76 -22.19
C MET A 1 -29.58 10.75 -21.87
N SER A 2 -30.13 10.08 -22.87
CA SER A 2 -31.19 9.07 -22.65
C SER A 2 -30.60 7.84 -21.95
N TYR A 3 -31.41 7.17 -21.13
CA TYR A 3 -31.09 5.92 -20.44
C TYR A 3 -30.53 4.84 -21.40
N SER A 4 -30.94 4.90 -22.67
CA SER A 4 -30.46 4.02 -23.74
C SER A 4 -28.98 4.29 -24.12
N THR A 5 -28.52 5.54 -24.04
CA THR A 5 -27.13 5.93 -24.37
C THR A 5 -26.14 5.47 -23.30
N LYS A 6 -26.54 5.46 -22.02
CA LYS A 6 -25.71 4.96 -20.90
C LYS A 6 -25.49 3.46 -20.97
N ARG A 7 -26.53 2.68 -21.33
CA ARG A 7 -26.43 1.22 -21.52
C ARG A 7 -25.51 0.82 -22.67
N ILE A 8 -25.56 1.53 -23.80
CA ILE A 8 -24.70 1.25 -24.96
C ILE A 8 -23.23 1.51 -24.61
N PHE A 9 -22.94 2.59 -23.87
CA PHE A 9 -21.58 2.92 -23.44
C PHE A 9 -21.01 1.87 -22.47
N SER A 10 -21.83 1.43 -21.51
CA SER A 10 -21.44 0.39 -20.54
C SER A 10 -21.17 -0.97 -21.20
N ILE A 11 -21.97 -1.35 -22.20
CA ILE A 11 -21.74 -2.59 -22.98
C ILE A 11 -20.47 -2.51 -23.81
N LEU A 12 -20.21 -1.36 -24.47
CA LEU A 12 -18.97 -1.17 -25.24
C LEU A 12 -17.72 -1.16 -24.36
N PHE A 13 -17.80 -0.53 -23.18
CA PHE A 13 -16.71 -0.53 -22.20
C PHE A 13 -16.42 -1.94 -21.70
N SER A 14 -17.46 -2.71 -21.35
CA SER A 14 -17.33 -4.09 -20.88
C SER A 14 -16.75 -5.02 -21.95
N LEU A 15 -17.12 -4.82 -23.23
CA LEU A 15 -16.57 -5.56 -24.36
C LEU A 15 -15.11 -5.20 -24.64
N LEU A 16 -14.71 -3.95 -24.44
CA LEU A 16 -13.32 -3.50 -24.58
C LEU A 16 -12.43 -4.05 -23.47
N VAL A 17 -12.90 -4.03 -22.22
CA VAL A 17 -12.22 -4.63 -21.07
C VAL A 17 -12.10 -6.15 -21.26
N GLY A 18 -13.20 -6.81 -21.67
CA GLY A 18 -13.19 -8.25 -21.95
C GLY A 18 -12.27 -8.64 -23.13
N LEU A 19 -12.14 -7.79 -24.15
CA LEU A 19 -11.24 -8.02 -25.27
C LEU A 19 -9.77 -7.78 -24.90
N ALA A 20 -9.48 -6.79 -24.04
CA ALA A 20 -8.14 -6.56 -23.51
C ALA A 20 -7.64 -7.75 -22.66
N LEU A 21 -8.54 -8.35 -21.85
CA LEU A 21 -8.27 -9.56 -21.07
C LEU A 21 -8.04 -10.79 -21.97
N CYS A 22 -8.82 -10.97 -23.03
CA CYS A 22 -8.67 -12.10 -23.97
C CYS A 22 -7.43 -12.01 -24.87
N LEU A 23 -6.84 -10.81 -25.05
CA LEU A 23 -5.69 -10.59 -25.92
C LEU A 23 -4.34 -10.68 -25.19
N GLY A 24 -4.31 -11.00 -23.89
CA GLY A 24 -3.06 -11.08 -23.14
C GLY A 24 -2.31 -9.74 -23.09
N LEU A 25 -3.03 -8.62 -23.11
CA LEU A 25 -2.48 -7.28 -22.94
C LEU A 25 -2.30 -6.91 -21.46
N VAL A 26 -2.41 -7.90 -20.56
CA VAL A 26 -1.86 -7.78 -19.21
C VAL A 26 -0.35 -7.66 -19.41
N PRO A 27 0.31 -6.57 -18.99
CA PRO A 27 1.77 -6.58 -18.96
C PRO A 27 2.19 -7.83 -18.19
N ASP A 28 3.10 -8.64 -18.76
CA ASP A 28 3.79 -9.67 -17.99
C ASP A 28 4.16 -9.03 -16.66
N ALA A 29 3.75 -9.64 -15.54
CA ALA A 29 4.15 -9.19 -14.22
C ALA A 29 5.66 -8.98 -14.27
N ALA A 30 6.09 -7.71 -14.22
CA ALA A 30 7.50 -7.39 -14.12
C ALA A 30 8.02 -8.24 -12.97
N ALA A 31 9.09 -9.00 -13.22
CA ALA A 31 9.69 -9.84 -12.20
C ALA A 31 9.76 -9.02 -10.92
N ALA A 32 9.14 -9.51 -9.83
CA ALA A 32 9.13 -8.83 -8.55
C ALA A 32 10.54 -8.30 -8.29
N ASP A 33 10.66 -6.99 -8.09
CA ASP A 33 11.96 -6.37 -7.86
C ASP A 33 12.64 -7.12 -6.71
N ASP A 34 13.93 -7.41 -6.84
CA ASP A 34 14.59 -8.20 -5.80
C ASP A 34 14.72 -7.38 -4.50
N TRP A 35 14.44 -8.01 -3.37
CA TRP A 35 14.40 -7.37 -2.05
C TRP A 35 15.64 -6.53 -1.74
N GLU A 36 16.84 -7.05 -2.03
CA GLU A 36 18.08 -6.33 -1.72
C GLU A 36 18.29 -5.13 -2.64
N GLY A 37 17.94 -5.23 -3.93
CA GLY A 37 17.97 -4.13 -4.87
C GLY A 37 17.02 -2.98 -4.47
N PHE A 38 15.82 -3.32 -4.01
CA PHE A 38 14.89 -2.32 -3.45
C PHE A 38 15.49 -1.63 -2.22
N LEU A 39 16.05 -2.39 -1.27
CA LEU A 39 16.67 -1.84 -0.07
C LEU A 39 17.91 -0.97 -0.38
N ASP A 40 18.73 -1.36 -1.35
CA ASP A 40 19.88 -0.56 -1.80
C ASP A 40 19.42 0.79 -2.38
N GLY A 41 18.31 0.77 -3.13
CA GLY A 41 17.66 1.97 -3.63
C GLY A 41 17.13 2.87 -2.51
N VAL A 42 16.39 2.31 -1.55
CA VAL A 42 15.90 3.02 -0.35
C VAL A 42 17.05 3.68 0.41
N ALA A 43 18.13 2.93 0.65
CA ALA A 43 19.33 3.45 1.31
C ALA A 43 19.98 4.60 0.53
N GLN A 44 19.93 4.57 -0.81
CA GLN A 44 20.46 5.64 -1.64
C GLN A 44 19.59 6.90 -1.56
N VAL A 45 18.26 6.76 -1.60
CA VAL A 45 17.34 7.89 -1.39
C VAL A 45 17.57 8.52 -0.02
N GLN A 46 17.69 7.71 1.04
CA GLN A 46 17.92 8.22 2.40
C GLN A 46 19.22 9.01 2.52
N ARG A 47 20.33 8.52 1.97
CA ARG A 47 21.59 9.28 1.95
C ARG A 47 21.47 10.62 1.22
N LEU A 48 20.68 10.68 0.14
CA LEU A 48 20.41 11.94 -0.57
C LEU A 48 19.54 12.88 0.28
N ALA A 49 18.57 12.34 1.03
CA ALA A 49 17.74 13.11 1.94
C ALA A 49 18.58 13.70 3.09
N GLU A 50 19.53 12.94 3.63
CA GLU A 50 20.49 13.42 4.63
C GLU A 50 21.41 14.52 4.07
N GLU A 51 21.88 14.40 2.81
CA GLU A 51 22.64 15.46 2.14
C GLU A 51 21.80 16.74 1.99
N TYR A 52 20.52 16.59 1.62
CA TYR A 52 19.61 17.71 1.41
C TYR A 52 19.20 18.41 2.71
N ALA A 53 18.86 17.65 3.75
CA ALA A 53 18.53 18.15 5.09
C ALA A 53 19.77 18.68 5.84
N GLY A 54 20.96 18.18 5.48
CA GLY A 54 22.25 18.58 6.07
C GLY A 54 22.71 17.70 7.24
N GLU A 55 21.83 16.87 7.80
CA GLU A 55 22.14 15.86 8.82
C GLU A 55 21.12 14.71 8.81
N PRO A 56 21.47 13.52 9.34
CA PRO A 56 20.50 12.48 9.65
C PRO A 56 19.48 12.92 10.69
N GLY A 57 18.26 12.41 10.60
CA GLY A 57 17.19 12.71 11.54
C GLY A 57 15.81 12.69 10.90
N GLU A 58 14.80 13.15 11.65
CA GLU A 58 13.39 13.06 11.27
C GLU A 58 13.11 13.72 9.91
N GLU A 59 13.73 14.85 9.61
CA GLU A 59 13.54 15.55 8.33
C GLU A 59 14.01 14.70 7.14
N ALA A 60 15.22 14.14 7.21
CA ALA A 60 15.77 13.26 6.18
C ALA A 60 14.93 11.98 6.03
N LEU A 61 14.47 11.41 7.14
CA LEU A 61 13.60 10.23 7.12
C LEU A 61 12.26 10.54 6.44
N LEU A 62 11.61 11.65 6.78
CA LEU A 62 10.33 12.03 6.18
C LEU A 62 10.47 12.40 4.70
N LEU A 63 11.56 13.06 4.31
CA LEU A 63 11.89 13.28 2.90
C LEU A 63 12.01 11.96 2.13
N THR A 64 12.66 10.96 2.73
CA THR A 64 12.80 9.62 2.15
C THR A 64 11.45 8.94 1.98
N LEU A 65 10.64 8.88 3.04
CA LEU A 65 9.32 8.23 3.02
C LEU A 65 8.36 8.92 2.05
N ASN A 66 8.33 10.26 2.05
CA ASN A 66 7.48 11.05 1.17
C ASN A 66 7.90 10.94 -0.29
N TYR A 67 9.21 10.87 -0.58
CA TYR A 67 9.71 10.60 -1.92
C TYR A 67 9.26 9.22 -2.41
N LEU A 68 9.43 8.17 -1.62
CA LEU A 68 9.12 6.80 -2.05
C LEU A 68 7.63 6.61 -2.36
N ARG A 69 6.72 7.20 -1.57
CA ARG A 69 5.26 7.04 -1.79
C ARG A 69 4.66 7.98 -2.86
N ALA A 70 5.43 8.97 -3.34
CA ALA A 70 4.91 10.14 -4.03
C ALA A 70 4.08 9.84 -5.29
N GLU A 71 4.38 8.75 -6.03
CA GLU A 71 3.66 8.46 -7.27
C GLU A 71 2.24 7.91 -7.01
N ARG A 72 2.02 7.21 -5.87
CA ARG A 72 0.76 6.50 -5.61
C ARG A 72 -0.06 7.07 -4.46
N TYR A 73 0.59 7.65 -3.45
CA TYR A 73 -0.06 8.16 -2.25
C TYR A 73 0.33 9.62 -2.03
N ALA A 74 -0.06 10.54 -2.92
CA ALA A 74 0.23 11.98 -2.82
C ALA A 74 -1.01 12.85 -3.07
N ASP A 75 -2.19 12.33 -2.70
CA ASP A 75 -3.41 13.13 -2.69
C ASP A 75 -3.54 13.94 -1.40
N MET A 76 -4.61 14.73 -1.33
CA MET A 76 -4.86 15.64 -0.20
C MET A 76 -4.93 14.88 1.13
N GLU A 77 -5.51 13.68 1.14
CA GLU A 77 -5.67 12.90 2.36
C GLU A 77 -4.33 12.40 2.89
N TRP A 78 -3.47 11.89 2.01
CA TRP A 78 -2.12 11.46 2.39
C TRP A 78 -1.21 12.63 2.79
N ASP A 79 -1.25 13.72 2.04
CA ASP A 79 -0.40 14.88 2.29
C ASP A 79 -0.82 15.65 3.56
N LEU A 80 -2.09 15.58 3.95
CA LEU A 80 -2.57 16.14 5.21
C LEU A 80 -1.90 15.46 6.43
N VAL A 81 -1.63 14.16 6.33
CA VAL A 81 -1.10 13.34 7.43
C VAL A 81 0.42 13.28 7.39
N LEU A 82 0.99 13.05 6.21
CA LEU A 82 2.40 12.74 6.01
C LEU A 82 3.23 13.92 5.45
N GLY A 83 2.57 15.00 5.02
CA GLY A 83 3.19 16.14 4.33
C GLY A 83 3.33 15.89 2.83
N ALA A 84 3.39 16.94 2.00
CA ALA A 84 3.59 16.75 0.56
C ALA A 84 5.01 16.27 0.23
N ALA A 85 5.17 15.59 -0.92
CA ALA A 85 6.49 15.30 -1.47
C ALA A 85 7.23 16.61 -1.82
N ASP A 86 8.52 16.68 -1.51
CA ASP A 86 9.35 17.85 -1.81
C ASP A 86 9.86 17.78 -3.26
N GLU A 87 9.40 18.72 -4.09
CA GLU A 87 9.75 18.80 -5.52
C GLU A 87 11.24 19.12 -5.75
N GLU A 88 11.87 19.92 -4.87
CA GLU A 88 13.29 20.28 -4.98
C GLU A 88 14.17 19.08 -4.60
N PHE A 89 13.77 18.34 -3.56
CA PHE A 89 14.40 17.07 -3.21
C PHE A 89 14.23 16.03 -4.32
N ALA A 90 13.03 15.88 -4.88
CA ALA A 90 12.80 14.96 -6.00
C ALA A 90 13.68 15.31 -7.22
N ALA A 91 13.84 16.60 -7.53
CA ALA A 91 14.74 17.07 -8.58
C ALA A 91 16.22 16.79 -8.26
N LEU A 92 16.63 16.88 -6.99
CA LEU A 92 17.96 16.46 -6.55
C LEU A 92 18.16 14.96 -6.83
N VAL A 93 17.22 14.11 -6.41
CA VAL A 93 17.30 12.65 -6.63
C VAL A 93 17.43 12.34 -8.13
N ASP A 94 16.57 12.92 -8.97
CA ASP A 94 16.62 12.75 -10.43
C ASP A 94 17.97 13.20 -11.03
N SER A 95 18.53 14.30 -10.54
CA SER A 95 19.83 14.80 -11.01
C SER A 95 21.02 13.92 -10.61
N ARG A 96 20.90 13.19 -9.50
CA ARG A 96 21.97 12.35 -8.93
C ARG A 96 21.89 10.92 -9.45
N ASN A 97 20.70 10.34 -9.45
CA ASN A 97 20.42 9.03 -9.99
C ASN A 97 18.94 8.93 -10.44
N PRO A 98 18.64 9.13 -11.73
CA PRO A 98 17.28 9.08 -12.23
C PRO A 98 16.65 7.68 -12.20
N GLU A 99 17.46 6.61 -12.05
CA GLU A 99 16.93 5.24 -11.93
C GLU A 99 16.18 5.03 -10.60
N LEU A 100 16.43 5.85 -9.58
CA LEU A 100 15.72 5.79 -8.29
C LEU A 100 14.23 6.11 -8.38
N ALA A 101 13.80 6.82 -9.44
CA ALA A 101 12.38 7.02 -9.71
C ALA A 101 11.63 5.69 -9.93
N GLY A 102 12.35 4.63 -10.35
CA GLY A 102 11.77 3.29 -10.50
C GLY A 102 11.23 2.70 -9.19
N LEU A 103 11.79 3.10 -8.03
CA LEU A 103 11.33 2.62 -6.72
C LEU A 103 9.87 2.99 -6.46
N GLN A 104 9.43 4.17 -6.92
CA GLN A 104 8.06 4.65 -6.75
C GLN A 104 7.02 3.80 -7.51
N GLN A 105 7.49 2.93 -8.41
CA GLN A 105 6.68 2.05 -9.26
C GLN A 105 6.78 0.58 -8.87
N THR A 106 7.59 0.24 -7.87
CA THR A 106 7.70 -1.14 -7.36
C THR A 106 6.36 -1.52 -6.72
N GLN A 107 5.59 -2.36 -7.44
CA GLN A 107 4.29 -2.81 -6.95
C GLN A 107 4.47 -3.96 -5.97
N LEU A 108 4.80 -5.15 -6.47
CA LEU A 108 4.99 -6.34 -5.65
C LEU A 108 6.47 -6.61 -5.43
N LEU A 109 6.84 -6.75 -4.16
CA LEU A 109 8.18 -7.06 -3.72
C LEU A 109 8.18 -8.41 -3.00
N THR A 110 9.01 -9.34 -3.46
CA THR A 110 9.11 -10.65 -2.82
C THR A 110 9.97 -10.54 -1.55
N LEU A 111 9.34 -10.76 -0.41
CA LEU A 111 9.97 -10.79 0.90
C LEU A 111 10.90 -12.02 1.04
N PRO A 112 11.85 -12.01 1.99
CA PRO A 112 12.81 -13.11 2.18
C PRO A 112 12.19 -14.48 2.47
N GLU A 113 10.95 -14.52 2.95
CA GLU A 113 10.21 -15.76 3.27
C GLU A 113 9.47 -16.36 2.04
N GLY A 114 9.50 -15.68 0.88
CA GLY A 114 8.90 -16.07 -0.39
C GLY A 114 7.51 -15.50 -0.73
N ARG A 115 6.85 -14.72 0.15
CA ARG A 115 5.56 -14.06 -0.15
C ARG A 115 5.80 -12.66 -0.72
N SER A 116 4.82 -12.12 -1.45
CA SER A 116 4.90 -10.77 -2.00
C SER A 116 4.14 -9.79 -1.13
N VAL A 117 4.73 -8.61 -0.93
CA VAL A 117 4.09 -7.46 -0.29
C VAL A 117 3.92 -6.36 -1.32
N ASP A 118 2.91 -5.51 -1.17
CA ASP A 118 2.88 -4.26 -1.91
C ASP A 118 3.90 -3.29 -1.28
N ALA A 119 4.98 -2.99 -2.01
CA ALA A 119 6.11 -2.23 -1.48
C ALA A 119 5.76 -0.78 -1.17
N ILE A 120 5.03 -0.10 -2.06
CA ILE A 120 4.68 1.31 -1.86
C ILE A 120 3.59 1.42 -0.80
N HIS A 121 2.71 0.43 -0.65
CA HIS A 121 1.73 0.37 0.42
C HIS A 121 2.43 0.17 1.76
N LEU A 122 3.41 -0.73 1.81
CA LEU A 122 4.22 -0.98 3.01
C LEU A 122 4.91 0.31 3.48
N ILE A 123 5.52 1.07 2.56
CA ILE A 123 6.15 2.36 2.88
C ILE A 123 5.12 3.38 3.38
N ALA A 124 3.95 3.47 2.75
CA ALA A 124 2.88 4.39 3.16
C ALA A 124 2.31 4.04 4.55
N ALA A 125 2.04 2.76 4.81
CA ALA A 125 1.57 2.25 6.10
C ALA A 125 2.61 2.46 7.20
N LEU A 126 3.89 2.20 6.91
CA LEU A 126 5.01 2.50 7.80
C LEU A 126 5.08 3.99 8.13
N ALA A 127 5.02 4.87 7.14
CA ALA A 127 5.06 6.32 7.35
C ALA A 127 3.86 6.79 8.19
N GLY A 128 2.67 6.26 7.91
CA GLY A 128 1.47 6.47 8.69
C GLY A 128 1.64 6.10 10.15
N SER A 129 2.13 4.88 10.41
CA SER A 129 2.38 4.40 11.77
C SER A 129 3.42 5.24 12.50
N TYR A 130 4.52 5.61 11.83
CA TYR A 130 5.54 6.51 12.39
C TYR A 130 4.95 7.86 12.83
N LYS A 131 4.05 8.44 12.03
CA LYS A 131 3.33 9.68 12.36
C LYS A 131 2.12 9.48 13.29
N GLN A 132 1.95 8.30 13.89
CA GLN A 132 0.84 7.96 14.79
C GLN A 132 -0.55 8.05 14.11
N ALA A 133 -0.59 7.81 12.81
CA ALA A 133 -1.78 7.76 11.97
C ALA A 133 -1.94 6.40 11.27
N GLY A 134 -1.35 5.34 11.83
CA GLY A 134 -1.25 4.02 11.19
C GLY A 134 -2.59 3.40 10.81
N ALA A 135 -3.62 3.49 11.67
CA ALA A 135 -4.95 2.97 11.34
C ALA A 135 -5.58 3.67 10.13
N LEU A 136 -5.34 4.97 9.95
CA LEU A 136 -5.82 5.75 8.80
C LEU A 136 -5.04 5.40 7.53
N CYS A 137 -3.72 5.32 7.64
CA CYS A 137 -2.79 5.14 6.53
C CYS A 137 -2.46 3.66 6.22
N GLY A 138 -3.20 2.71 6.78
CA GLY A 138 -2.98 1.27 6.59
C GLY A 138 -4.26 0.50 6.82
N TRP A 139 -4.22 -0.51 7.71
CA TRP A 139 -5.28 -1.51 7.90
C TRP A 139 -6.71 -0.97 8.04
N GLY A 140 -6.89 0.19 8.69
CA GLY A 140 -8.22 0.78 8.83
C GLY A 140 -8.73 1.45 7.55
N GLY A 141 -7.82 2.03 6.75
CA GLY A 141 -8.10 2.53 5.41
C GLY A 141 -8.54 1.40 4.49
N ASP A 142 -7.86 0.25 4.53
CA ASP A 142 -8.22 -0.92 3.71
C ASP A 142 -9.50 -1.61 4.20
N CYS A 143 -9.76 -1.61 5.51
CA CYS A 143 -11.08 -2.00 6.04
C CYS A 143 -12.20 -1.12 5.47
N MET A 144 -11.98 0.20 5.38
CA MET A 144 -12.94 1.14 4.77
C MET A 144 -13.11 0.87 3.27
N GLN A 145 -12.01 0.70 2.51
CA GLN A 145 -12.10 0.42 1.07
C GLN A 145 -12.81 -0.90 0.78
N LEU A 146 -12.54 -1.94 1.56
CA LEU A 146 -13.25 -3.20 1.47
C LEU A 146 -14.75 -3.02 1.80
N ALA A 147 -15.08 -2.23 2.83
CA ALA A 147 -16.46 -1.89 3.13
C ALA A 147 -17.15 -1.12 1.97
N GLU A 148 -16.48 -0.15 1.36
CA GLU A 148 -16.97 0.58 0.19
C GLU A 148 -17.24 -0.37 -0.99
N GLN A 149 -16.35 -1.32 -1.27
CA GLN A 149 -16.52 -2.30 -2.35
C GLN A 149 -17.81 -3.12 -2.18
N TYR A 150 -18.16 -3.46 -0.94
CA TYR A 150 -19.31 -4.32 -0.62
C TYR A 150 -20.56 -3.55 -0.19
N SER A 151 -20.49 -2.23 -0.02
CA SER A 151 -21.57 -1.39 0.51
C SER A 151 -22.93 -1.64 -0.16
N GLY A 152 -23.97 -1.79 0.66
CA GLY A 152 -25.35 -2.06 0.25
C GLY A 152 -25.64 -3.51 -0.17
N GLN A 153 -24.69 -4.43 -0.02
CA GLN A 153 -24.86 -5.85 -0.39
C GLN A 153 -25.29 -6.75 0.79
N ALA A 154 -25.16 -6.26 2.02
CA ALA A 154 -25.68 -6.89 3.24
C ALA A 154 -26.25 -5.81 4.19
N ASP A 155 -26.96 -6.25 5.23
CA ASP A 155 -27.66 -5.39 6.21
C ASP A 155 -27.19 -5.60 7.65
N SER A 156 -26.10 -6.35 7.84
CA SER A 156 -25.56 -6.72 9.14
C SER A 156 -24.07 -7.03 9.05
N VAL A 157 -23.36 -6.87 10.16
CA VAL A 157 -21.92 -7.21 10.28
C VAL A 157 -21.66 -8.66 9.85
N ASP A 158 -22.47 -9.61 10.32
CA ASP A 158 -22.30 -11.03 9.97
C ASP A 158 -22.56 -11.29 8.47
N GLY A 159 -23.49 -10.55 7.86
CA GLY A 159 -23.75 -10.60 6.43
C GLY A 159 -22.56 -10.09 5.61
N TYR A 160 -22.02 -8.92 5.97
CA TYR A 160 -20.82 -8.38 5.33
C TYR A 160 -19.61 -9.29 5.52
N TYR A 161 -19.42 -9.82 6.73
CA TYR A 161 -18.33 -10.76 7.03
C TYR A 161 -18.40 -11.97 6.08
N ALA A 162 -19.56 -12.61 5.95
CA ALA A 162 -19.72 -13.76 5.06
C ALA A 162 -19.51 -13.43 3.57
N LEU A 163 -19.81 -12.19 3.15
CA LEU A 163 -19.60 -11.72 1.77
C LEU A 163 -18.12 -11.44 1.47
N MET A 164 -17.41 -10.84 2.42
CA MET A 164 -16.02 -10.41 2.28
C MET A 164 -15.03 -11.57 2.49
N GLN A 165 -15.35 -12.53 3.37
CA GLN A 165 -14.46 -13.62 3.78
C GLN A 165 -13.76 -14.35 2.63
N PRO A 166 -14.41 -14.68 1.49
CA PRO A 166 -13.74 -15.41 0.42
C PRO A 166 -12.68 -14.60 -0.34
N ALA A 167 -12.66 -13.27 -0.20
CA ALA A 167 -11.80 -12.37 -0.96
C ALA A 167 -10.82 -11.56 -0.09
N PHE A 168 -11.03 -11.50 1.22
CA PHE A 168 -10.14 -10.85 2.19
C PHE A 168 -8.79 -11.57 2.25
N GLY A 169 -7.69 -10.83 2.13
CA GLY A 169 -6.34 -11.40 2.11
C GLY A 169 -6.15 -12.45 1.02
N GLY A 170 -6.96 -12.37 -0.05
CA GLY A 170 -6.95 -13.29 -1.17
C GLY A 170 -5.94 -12.89 -2.24
N ALA A 171 -6.02 -13.56 -3.39
CA ALA A 171 -5.17 -13.23 -4.53
C ALA A 171 -5.35 -11.78 -4.99
N GLU A 172 -4.31 -11.24 -5.64
CA GLU A 172 -4.34 -9.92 -6.29
C GLU A 172 -5.61 -9.71 -7.11
N ASN A 173 -6.25 -8.55 -6.94
CA ASN A 173 -7.51 -8.16 -7.59
C ASN A 173 -8.78 -8.94 -7.13
N ALA A 174 -8.70 -9.81 -6.13
CA ALA A 174 -9.90 -10.46 -5.57
C ALA A 174 -10.78 -9.46 -4.80
N SER A 175 -10.16 -8.50 -4.13
CA SER A 175 -10.81 -7.41 -3.40
C SER A 175 -9.91 -6.17 -3.37
N LEU A 176 -10.40 -5.10 -2.73
CA LEU A 176 -9.58 -3.94 -2.35
C LEU A 176 -8.76 -4.17 -1.08
N PHE A 177 -8.66 -5.42 -0.59
CA PHE A 177 -7.77 -5.78 0.51
C PHE A 177 -7.13 -7.16 0.24
N PRO A 178 -6.28 -7.26 -0.82
CA PRO A 178 -5.58 -8.49 -1.17
C PRO A 178 -4.50 -8.87 -0.13
N GLU A 179 -3.89 -10.04 -0.33
CA GLU A 179 -2.82 -10.55 0.52
C GLU A 179 -1.62 -9.61 0.61
N SER A 180 -1.20 -8.99 -0.52
CA SER A 180 -0.09 -8.05 -0.56
C SER A 180 -0.27 -6.86 0.39
N ASP A 181 -1.49 -6.34 0.45
CA ASP A 181 -1.84 -5.13 1.20
C ASP A 181 -2.08 -5.49 2.67
N LEU A 182 -2.69 -6.64 2.94
CA LEU A 182 -2.76 -7.20 4.30
C LEU A 182 -1.37 -7.35 4.91
N LEU A 183 -0.41 -7.90 4.16
CA LEU A 183 0.98 -8.01 4.64
C LEU A 183 1.63 -6.63 4.81
N ALA A 184 1.40 -5.71 3.87
CA ALA A 184 1.94 -4.35 3.92
C ALA A 184 1.46 -3.59 5.16
N ASP A 185 0.18 -3.73 5.51
CA ASP A 185 -0.41 -3.12 6.68
C ASP A 185 0.13 -3.73 7.97
N LEU A 186 0.15 -5.06 8.07
CA LEU A 186 0.64 -5.76 9.25
C LEU A 186 2.10 -5.40 9.54
N ASP A 187 2.94 -5.43 8.50
CA ASP A 187 4.37 -5.16 8.62
C ASP A 187 4.64 -3.66 8.81
N GLY A 188 3.98 -2.82 8.02
CA GLY A 188 4.13 -1.37 8.06
C GLY A 188 3.76 -0.79 9.42
N MET A 189 2.69 -1.28 10.05
CA MET A 189 2.32 -0.84 11.39
C MET A 189 3.44 -1.07 12.41
N VAL A 190 4.09 -2.23 12.38
CA VAL A 190 5.16 -2.56 13.32
C VAL A 190 6.44 -1.81 13.00
N LEU A 191 6.81 -1.75 11.71
CA LEU A 191 7.99 -1.03 11.25
C LEU A 191 7.91 0.44 11.67
N GLY A 192 6.80 1.13 11.40
CA GLY A 192 6.65 2.54 11.74
C GLY A 192 6.57 2.80 13.25
N ALA A 193 5.97 1.89 14.03
CA ALA A 193 5.88 2.03 15.48
C ALA A 193 7.23 1.85 16.20
N THR A 194 8.19 1.18 15.55
CA THR A 194 9.53 0.91 16.11
C THR A 194 10.63 1.79 15.53
N LEU A 195 10.39 2.39 14.37
CA LEU A 195 11.33 3.27 13.68
C LEU A 195 11.64 4.53 14.48
N GLN A 196 12.91 4.90 14.53
CA GLN A 196 13.43 6.11 15.15
C GLN A 196 13.93 7.12 14.11
N PRO A 197 14.00 8.42 14.45
CA PRO A 197 14.39 9.48 13.51
C PRO A 197 15.73 9.28 12.77
N GLU A 198 16.72 8.66 13.42
CA GLU A 198 18.08 8.47 12.88
C GLU A 198 18.31 7.05 12.34
N ASP A 199 17.29 6.20 12.31
CA ASP A 199 17.44 4.82 11.85
C ASP A 199 17.77 4.75 10.35
N ASP A 200 18.62 3.81 9.97
CA ASP A 200 18.80 3.39 8.59
C ASP A 200 17.55 2.60 8.16
N LEU A 201 16.71 3.20 7.32
CA LEU A 201 15.42 2.64 6.92
C LEU A 201 15.58 1.31 6.20
N ALA A 202 16.58 1.20 5.33
CA ALA A 202 16.83 -0.03 4.58
C ALA A 202 17.29 -1.16 5.51
N GLN A 203 18.13 -0.84 6.49
CA GLN A 203 18.56 -1.80 7.50
C GLN A 203 17.42 -2.19 8.44
N HIS A 204 16.57 -1.25 8.85
CA HIS A 204 15.38 -1.50 9.65
C HIS A 204 14.41 -2.47 8.97
N LEU A 205 14.13 -2.25 7.68
CA LEU A 205 13.34 -3.17 6.85
C LEU A 205 14.00 -4.55 6.77
N ARG A 206 15.31 -4.60 6.51
CA ARG A 206 16.06 -5.86 6.42
C ARG A 206 15.97 -6.68 7.70
N ASP A 207 16.23 -6.05 8.84
CA ASP A 207 16.25 -6.71 10.14
C ASP A 207 14.86 -7.20 10.54
N TYR A 208 13.82 -6.42 10.23
CA TYR A 208 12.45 -6.83 10.45
C TYR A 208 12.09 -8.09 9.64
N CYS A 209 12.40 -8.12 8.34
CA CYS A 209 11.99 -9.20 7.44
C CYS A 209 12.86 -10.47 7.53
N ALA A 210 14.04 -10.42 8.15
CA ALA A 210 15.04 -11.50 8.13
C ALA A 210 14.55 -12.87 8.66
N SER A 211 13.58 -12.89 9.57
CA SER A 211 13.04 -14.14 10.15
C SER A 211 11.54 -14.07 10.39
N MET A 212 10.80 -13.53 9.43
CA MET A 212 9.37 -13.31 9.57
C MET A 212 8.56 -14.61 9.37
N THR A 213 7.57 -14.81 10.24
CA THR A 213 6.50 -15.81 10.09
C THR A 213 5.17 -15.15 10.42
N ASP A 214 4.04 -15.76 10.03
CA ASP A 214 2.72 -15.19 10.34
C ASP A 214 2.46 -15.08 11.84
N ALA A 215 2.94 -16.03 12.64
CA ALA A 215 2.83 -15.95 14.09
C ALA A 215 3.62 -14.76 14.67
N VAL A 216 4.86 -14.53 14.19
CA VAL A 216 5.69 -13.39 14.62
C VAL A 216 5.09 -12.06 14.17
N ARG A 217 4.58 -12.00 12.94
CA ARG A 217 3.89 -10.84 12.37
C ARG A 217 2.64 -10.49 13.20
N ALA A 218 1.79 -11.48 13.46
CA ALA A 218 0.57 -11.30 14.24
C ALA A 218 0.86 -10.87 15.69
N GLU A 219 1.83 -11.50 16.35
CA GLU A 219 2.25 -11.12 17.70
C GLU A 219 2.69 -9.65 17.76
N LYS A 220 3.61 -9.26 16.86
CA LYS A 220 4.13 -7.90 16.81
C LYS A 220 3.08 -6.87 16.45
N PHE A 221 2.18 -7.18 15.51
CA PHE A 221 1.09 -6.30 15.13
C PHE A 221 0.13 -6.05 16.30
N ILE A 222 -0.27 -7.11 17.01
CA ILE A 222 -1.11 -6.98 18.22
C ILE A 222 -0.40 -6.15 19.29
N GLN A 223 0.90 -6.37 19.51
CA GLN A 223 1.69 -5.56 20.44
C GLN A 223 1.71 -4.08 20.04
N ALA A 224 1.85 -3.78 18.76
CA ALA A 224 1.89 -2.40 18.26
C ALA A 224 0.51 -1.72 18.34
N GLN A 225 -0.58 -2.43 18.03
CA GLN A 225 -1.91 -1.82 17.90
C GLN A 225 -2.74 -1.88 19.19
N LEU A 226 -2.66 -2.99 19.93
CA LEU A 226 -3.48 -3.25 21.11
C LEU A 226 -2.66 -3.35 22.41
N GLY A 227 -1.32 -3.45 22.30
CA GLY A 227 -0.44 -3.75 23.42
C GLY A 227 -0.49 -5.24 23.79
N SER A 228 -1.66 -5.76 24.15
CA SER A 228 -1.86 -7.16 24.52
C SER A 228 -3.25 -7.63 24.15
N ALA A 229 -3.42 -8.91 23.83
CA ALA A 229 -4.73 -9.49 23.59
C ALA A 229 -4.74 -11.01 23.85
N ASP A 230 -5.88 -11.54 24.31
CA ASP A 230 -6.16 -12.97 24.27
C ASP A 230 -6.80 -13.31 22.92
N THR A 231 -6.05 -13.89 21.99
CA THR A 231 -6.57 -14.18 20.65
C THR A 231 -7.47 -15.42 20.61
N GLY A 232 -7.53 -16.18 21.70
CA GLY A 232 -8.49 -17.27 21.89
C GLY A 232 -9.90 -16.78 22.21
N ASP A 233 -10.03 -15.58 22.79
CA ASP A 233 -11.31 -14.91 22.98
C ASP A 233 -11.65 -14.03 21.77
N ARG A 234 -12.24 -14.65 20.75
CA ARG A 234 -12.61 -13.97 19.49
C ARG A 234 -13.54 -12.79 19.71
N ALA A 235 -14.48 -12.88 20.66
CA ALA A 235 -15.43 -11.80 20.90
C ALA A 235 -14.72 -10.56 21.46
N ALA A 236 -13.82 -10.75 22.42
CA ALA A 236 -13.00 -9.66 22.96
C ALA A 236 -12.03 -9.09 21.91
N LEU A 237 -11.45 -9.94 21.06
CA LEU A 237 -10.55 -9.50 19.99
C LEU A 237 -11.29 -8.67 18.92
N TYR A 238 -12.50 -9.07 18.54
CA TYR A 238 -13.36 -8.30 17.64
C TYR A 238 -13.68 -6.93 18.22
N GLU A 239 -14.12 -6.87 19.48
CA GLU A 239 -14.40 -5.59 20.15
C GLU A 239 -13.17 -4.68 20.17
N ALA A 240 -11.99 -5.23 20.49
CA ALA A 240 -10.74 -4.46 20.52
C ALA A 240 -10.40 -3.83 19.15
N PHE A 241 -10.51 -4.58 18.05
CA PHE A 241 -10.21 -4.05 16.72
C PHE A 241 -11.32 -3.12 16.19
N GLU A 242 -12.59 -3.44 16.43
CA GLU A 242 -13.71 -2.55 16.07
C GLU A 242 -13.57 -1.20 16.79
N THR A 243 -13.22 -1.21 18.09
CA THR A 243 -12.93 0.02 18.86
C THR A 243 -11.69 0.73 18.33
N ALA A 244 -10.57 0.04 18.13
CA ALA A 244 -9.35 0.65 17.61
C ALA A 244 -9.55 1.31 16.23
N LEU A 245 -10.48 0.78 15.42
CA LEU A 245 -10.84 1.32 14.12
C LEU A 245 -11.82 2.50 14.22
N LEU A 246 -12.97 2.28 14.85
CA LEU A 246 -14.12 3.20 14.78
C LEU A 246 -14.10 4.28 15.84
N ASP A 247 -13.37 4.09 16.95
CA ASP A 247 -13.17 5.15 17.94
C ASP A 247 -11.98 6.06 17.64
N ASN A 248 -11.15 5.71 16.64
CA ASN A 248 -10.01 6.51 16.22
C ASN A 248 -10.45 7.84 15.60
N ASP A 249 -9.99 8.96 16.16
CA ASP A 249 -10.36 10.31 15.70
C ASP A 249 -9.89 10.62 14.27
N GLY A 250 -8.72 10.09 13.87
CA GLY A 250 -8.23 10.23 12.50
C GLY A 250 -9.12 9.49 11.50
N MET A 251 -9.56 8.27 11.86
CA MET A 251 -10.50 7.50 11.04
C MET A 251 -11.87 8.20 10.95
N LYS A 252 -12.40 8.70 12.07
CA LYS A 252 -13.66 9.47 12.08
C LYS A 252 -13.60 10.68 11.15
N LEU A 253 -12.52 11.47 11.24
CA LEU A 253 -12.31 12.62 10.36
C LEU A 253 -12.24 12.19 8.89
N PHE A 254 -11.54 11.10 8.59
CA PHE A 254 -11.42 10.59 7.24
C PHE A 254 -12.75 10.10 6.66
N LEU A 255 -13.55 9.37 7.45
CA LEU A 255 -14.90 8.96 7.05
C LEU A 255 -15.79 10.17 6.75
N MET A 256 -15.69 11.25 7.54
CA MET A 256 -16.40 12.50 7.25
C MET A 256 -15.93 13.16 5.94
N LEU A 257 -14.62 13.22 5.69
CA LEU A 257 -14.06 13.78 4.44
C LEU A 257 -14.53 12.99 3.22
N ARG A 258 -14.73 11.68 3.37
CA ARG A 258 -15.20 10.75 2.33
C ARG A 258 -16.73 10.72 2.18
N GLY A 259 -17.46 11.41 3.06
CA GLY A 259 -18.93 11.46 3.05
C GLY A 259 -19.59 10.20 3.59
N HIS A 260 -18.87 9.40 4.38
CA HIS A 260 -19.35 8.18 5.04
C HIS A 260 -19.72 8.39 6.51
N ALA A 261 -19.54 9.60 7.03
CA ALA A 261 -19.97 9.95 8.37
C ALA A 261 -20.44 11.41 8.40
N ASP A 262 -21.42 11.67 9.27
CA ASP A 262 -21.97 13.00 9.54
C ASP A 262 -22.00 13.28 11.05
N LEU A 263 -22.31 14.52 11.42
CA LEU A 263 -22.56 14.89 12.81
C LEU A 263 -24.06 14.76 13.12
N ASP A 264 -24.40 14.15 14.25
CA ASP A 264 -25.76 14.14 14.77
C ASP A 264 -26.13 15.45 15.51
N GLU A 265 -27.32 15.47 16.13
CA GLU A 265 -27.82 16.64 16.87
C GLU A 265 -26.99 17.01 18.11
N ASP A 266 -26.21 16.07 18.64
CA ASP A 266 -25.31 16.27 19.78
C ASP A 266 -23.85 16.55 19.34
N ASN A 267 -23.60 16.67 18.04
CA ASN A 267 -22.27 16.76 17.41
C ASN A 267 -21.39 15.52 17.61
N ALA A 268 -22.01 14.35 17.81
CA ALA A 268 -21.29 13.08 17.73
C ALA A 268 -21.16 12.64 16.27
N VAL A 269 -20.02 12.02 15.93
CA VAL A 269 -19.79 11.45 14.61
C VAL A 269 -20.61 10.17 14.48
N VAL A 270 -21.45 10.10 13.45
CA VAL A 270 -22.26 8.95 13.10
C VAL A 270 -21.87 8.47 11.71
N VAL A 271 -21.38 7.24 11.63
CA VAL A 271 -20.98 6.58 10.38
C VAL A 271 -22.22 6.02 9.67
N ASP A 272 -22.22 6.06 8.33
CA ASP A 272 -23.23 5.42 7.50
C ASP A 272 -23.39 3.94 7.90
N PRO A 273 -24.61 3.43 8.13
CA PRO A 273 -24.80 2.08 8.65
C PRO A 273 -24.22 0.95 7.80
N ASP A 274 -24.19 1.11 6.47
CA ASP A 274 -23.63 0.11 5.56
C ASP A 274 -22.10 0.12 5.66
N ILE A 275 -21.50 1.30 5.78
CA ILE A 275 -20.06 1.45 5.99
C ILE A 275 -19.63 0.98 7.38
N ASP A 276 -20.33 1.36 8.46
CA ASP A 276 -20.05 0.89 9.83
C ASP A 276 -20.09 -0.64 9.89
N SER A 277 -21.16 -1.25 9.36
CA SER A 277 -21.31 -2.71 9.37
C SER A 277 -20.21 -3.41 8.55
N GLY A 278 -19.88 -2.87 7.38
CA GLY A 278 -18.81 -3.39 6.52
C GLY A 278 -17.43 -3.26 7.15
N MET A 279 -17.12 -2.13 7.78
CA MET A 279 -15.83 -1.90 8.44
C MET A 279 -15.66 -2.80 9.66
N ARG A 280 -16.70 -2.99 10.48
CA ARG A 280 -16.67 -3.98 11.58
C ARG A 280 -16.43 -5.39 11.05
N ALA A 281 -17.06 -5.75 9.94
CA ALA A 281 -16.85 -7.06 9.32
C ALA A 281 -15.41 -7.25 8.83
N ALA A 282 -14.82 -6.25 8.18
CA ALA A 282 -13.42 -6.27 7.76
C ALA A 282 -12.47 -6.37 8.97
N ALA A 283 -12.72 -5.61 10.04
CA ALA A 283 -11.94 -5.68 11.27
C ALA A 283 -12.02 -7.07 11.93
N ARG A 284 -13.18 -7.75 11.88
CA ARG A 284 -13.32 -9.14 12.34
C ARG A 284 -12.52 -10.13 11.50
N LEU A 285 -12.48 -9.95 10.18
CA LEU A 285 -11.67 -10.79 9.29
C LEU A 285 -10.17 -10.64 9.59
N LEU A 286 -9.70 -9.42 9.85
CA LEU A 286 -8.33 -9.18 10.32
C LEU A 286 -8.07 -9.85 11.67
N ALA A 287 -8.98 -9.69 12.63
CA ALA A 287 -8.88 -10.32 13.95
C ALA A 287 -8.83 -11.85 13.84
N ASP A 288 -9.62 -12.44 12.95
CA ASP A 288 -9.61 -13.89 12.70
C ASP A 288 -8.29 -14.35 12.10
N TRP A 289 -7.77 -13.63 11.11
CA TRP A 289 -6.47 -13.92 10.50
C TRP A 289 -5.36 -13.93 11.56
N LEU A 290 -5.33 -12.90 12.43
CA LEU A 290 -4.34 -12.78 13.51
C LEU A 290 -4.46 -13.92 14.53
N ALA A 291 -5.69 -14.25 14.94
CA ALA A 291 -5.92 -15.30 15.90
C ALA A 291 -5.63 -16.71 15.34
N ASP A 292 -5.87 -16.93 14.05
CA ASP A 292 -5.51 -18.17 13.35
C ASP A 292 -3.98 -18.29 13.23
N ALA A 293 -3.28 -17.21 12.89
CA ALA A 293 -1.81 -17.17 12.83
C ALA A 293 -1.15 -17.47 14.18
N LEU A 294 -1.84 -17.17 15.28
CA LEU A 294 -1.38 -17.39 16.66
C LEU A 294 -1.95 -18.64 17.32
N ASP A 295 -2.78 -19.44 16.62
CA ASP A 295 -3.50 -20.60 17.19
C ASP A 295 -4.22 -20.26 18.51
N GLY A 296 -4.80 -19.06 18.60
CA GLY A 296 -5.50 -18.56 19.78
C GLY A 296 -4.59 -18.23 20.98
N ALA A 297 -3.29 -18.02 20.79
CA ALA A 297 -2.37 -17.69 21.87
C ALA A 297 -2.65 -16.30 22.50
N VAL A 298 -2.27 -16.15 23.78
CA VAL A 298 -2.32 -14.86 24.47
C VAL A 298 -1.05 -14.07 24.17
N VAL A 299 -1.20 -12.91 23.55
CA VAL A 299 -0.12 -11.95 23.30
C VAL A 299 0.06 -11.03 24.50
N GLN A 300 1.29 -10.98 25.01
CA GLN A 300 1.65 -10.08 26.11
C GLN A 300 2.15 -8.74 25.58
N ALA A 301 1.97 -7.71 26.38
CA ALA A 301 2.58 -6.41 26.13
C ALA A 301 4.10 -6.54 26.04
N PRO A 302 4.76 -5.74 25.18
CA PRO A 302 6.21 -5.72 25.13
C PRO A 302 6.75 -5.43 26.53
N ALA A 303 7.75 -6.19 26.96
CA ALA A 303 8.35 -6.00 28.27
C ALA A 303 8.85 -4.55 28.38
N SER A 304 8.39 -3.81 29.39
CA SER A 304 8.91 -2.49 29.69
C SER A 304 10.42 -2.62 29.95
N GLY A 305 11.24 -2.07 29.05
CA GLY A 305 12.68 -2.15 29.15
C GLY A 305 13.15 -1.55 30.46
N ASP A 306 13.66 -2.40 31.35
CA ASP A 306 14.46 -1.97 32.49
C ASP A 306 15.75 -1.35 31.92
N GLY A 307 16.11 -0.15 32.39
CA GLY A 307 17.28 0.58 31.94
C GLY A 307 18.57 -0.19 32.24
N GLY A 308 18.97 -1.03 31.30
CA GLY A 308 20.15 -1.90 31.39
C GLY A 308 21.39 -1.23 30.82
N SER A 309 22.10 -0.49 31.68
CA SER A 309 23.52 -0.23 31.52
C SER A 309 24.30 -1.55 31.35
N SER A 310 24.98 -1.74 30.22
CA SER A 310 26.20 -2.57 30.18
C SER A 310 27.11 -2.18 29.03
N ASP A 311 28.15 -1.44 29.40
CA ASP A 311 29.56 -1.66 29.07
C ASP A 311 29.94 -2.06 27.64
N SER A 312 30.60 -1.10 27.01
CA SER A 312 31.41 -1.19 25.82
C SER A 312 32.53 -2.23 25.98
N GLU A 313 32.65 -3.17 25.06
CA GLU A 313 33.93 -3.80 24.76
C GLU A 313 34.10 -3.93 23.24
N SER A 314 34.98 -3.09 22.69
CA SER A 314 35.29 -2.98 21.27
C SER A 314 36.25 -4.09 20.83
N THR A 315 35.95 -4.79 19.74
CA THR A 315 36.94 -5.60 19.00
C THR A 315 36.96 -5.15 17.52
N PRO A 316 38.13 -4.96 16.87
CA PRO A 316 38.22 -4.35 15.54
C PRO A 316 37.93 -5.35 14.38
N PRO A 317 37.54 -4.85 13.19
CA PRO A 317 37.07 -5.69 12.08
C PRO A 317 38.21 -6.37 11.29
N ALA A 318 37.94 -7.57 10.78
CA ALA A 318 38.80 -8.30 9.85
C ALA A 318 38.53 -7.88 8.39
N ALA A 319 39.60 -7.85 7.59
CA ALA A 319 39.65 -7.26 6.25
C ALA A 319 38.95 -8.05 5.13
N THR A 320 38.30 -7.32 4.23
CA THR A 320 37.64 -7.77 2.99
C THR A 320 38.67 -8.13 1.89
N PRO A 321 38.48 -9.21 1.10
CA PRO A 321 39.21 -9.43 -0.14
C PRO A 321 38.58 -8.73 -1.35
N ALA A 322 39.44 -8.29 -2.27
CA ALA A 322 39.14 -7.47 -3.45
C ALA A 322 38.33 -8.21 -4.57
N PRO A 323 37.60 -7.47 -5.43
CA PRO A 323 36.81 -8.05 -6.52
C PRO A 323 37.66 -8.41 -7.76
N SER A 324 37.22 -9.42 -8.50
CA SER A 324 37.72 -9.80 -9.84
C SER A 324 36.84 -9.22 -10.96
N PRO A 325 37.36 -9.02 -12.18
CA PRO A 325 36.80 -8.10 -13.18
C PRO A 325 35.64 -8.69 -14.00
N ALA A 326 34.74 -7.80 -14.42
CA ALA A 326 33.59 -8.08 -15.29
C ALA A 326 33.99 -8.33 -16.75
N PRO A 327 33.21 -9.13 -17.51
CA PRO A 327 33.36 -9.23 -18.96
C PRO A 327 32.57 -8.13 -19.69
N GLU A 328 33.18 -7.60 -20.75
CA GLU A 328 32.61 -6.64 -21.69
C GLU A 328 31.45 -7.27 -22.50
N THR A 329 30.33 -6.56 -22.63
CA THR A 329 29.32 -6.84 -23.67
C THR A 329 29.02 -5.59 -24.48
N THR A 330 29.23 -5.75 -25.78
CA THR A 330 29.06 -4.78 -26.86
C THR A 330 27.59 -4.47 -27.16
N GLY A 331 27.24 -3.17 -27.11
CA GLY A 331 26.58 -2.43 -28.20
C GLY A 331 25.27 -2.93 -28.79
N GLY A 332 24.17 -2.28 -28.38
CA GLY A 332 22.92 -2.16 -29.14
C GLY A 332 21.77 -1.73 -28.23
N ASN A 333 21.40 -0.44 -28.24
CA ASN A 333 20.33 0.10 -27.39
C ASN A 333 18.94 -0.31 -27.95
N PRO A 334 18.19 -1.23 -27.30
CA PRO A 334 16.88 -1.66 -27.77
C PRO A 334 15.77 -0.62 -27.49
N ALA A 335 16.01 0.39 -26.65
CA ALA A 335 15.00 1.37 -26.23
C ALA A 335 14.49 2.25 -27.39
N ILE A 336 15.31 2.47 -28.43
CA ILE A 336 14.94 3.34 -29.56
C ILE A 336 13.97 2.64 -30.53
N GLY A 337 14.00 1.31 -30.64
CA GLY A 337 13.06 0.54 -31.47
C GLY A 337 11.66 0.43 -30.85
N TRP A 338 11.59 0.37 -29.52
CA TRP A 338 10.34 0.15 -28.77
C TRP A 338 9.44 1.39 -28.71
N LEU A 339 10.03 2.59 -28.58
CA LEU A 339 9.28 3.85 -28.60
C LEU A 339 8.68 4.16 -29.99
N GLN A 340 9.36 3.78 -31.07
CA GLN A 340 8.86 3.99 -32.44
C GLN A 340 7.69 3.05 -32.80
N ALA A 341 7.69 1.81 -32.29
CA ALA A 341 6.59 0.87 -32.52
C ALA A 341 5.30 1.29 -31.78
N ARG A 342 5.41 1.79 -30.54
CA ARG A 342 4.26 2.26 -29.74
C ARG A 342 3.61 3.52 -30.32
N LEU A 343 4.38 4.45 -30.86
CA LEU A 343 3.84 5.67 -31.48
C LEU A 343 3.02 5.37 -32.75
N LEU A 344 3.45 4.39 -33.55
CA LEU A 344 2.73 3.94 -34.75
C LEU A 344 1.40 3.24 -34.40
N VAL A 345 1.39 2.42 -33.34
CA VAL A 345 0.17 1.75 -32.87
C VAL A 345 -0.85 2.75 -32.31
N LEU A 346 -0.40 3.75 -31.54
CA LEU A 346 -1.26 4.82 -31.01
C LEU A 346 -1.85 5.70 -32.13
N LEU A 347 -1.08 6.00 -33.18
CA LEU A 347 -1.58 6.72 -34.35
C LEU A 347 -2.61 5.91 -35.16
N CYS A 348 -2.42 4.59 -35.28
CA CYS A 348 -3.39 3.71 -35.95
C CYS A 348 -4.69 3.55 -35.16
N LEU A 349 -4.62 3.42 -33.83
CA LEU A 349 -5.80 3.30 -32.96
C LEU A 349 -6.57 4.62 -32.85
N GLY A 350 -5.87 5.75 -32.75
CA GLY A 350 -6.49 7.09 -32.78
C GLY A 350 -7.20 7.38 -34.10
N GLY A 351 -6.59 6.99 -35.23
CA GLY A 351 -7.18 7.11 -36.56
C GLY A 351 -8.45 6.26 -36.73
N ALA A 352 -8.45 5.03 -36.22
CA ALA A 352 -9.61 4.13 -36.27
C ALA A 352 -10.79 4.64 -35.41
N ALA A 353 -10.50 5.18 -34.22
CA ALA A 353 -11.52 5.74 -33.33
C ALA A 353 -12.20 6.99 -33.93
N VAL A 354 -11.44 7.86 -34.59
CA VAL A 354 -11.97 9.05 -35.27
C VAL A 354 -12.83 8.67 -36.48
N LEU A 355 -12.43 7.66 -37.25
CA LEU A 355 -13.23 7.16 -38.38
C LEU A 355 -14.54 6.49 -37.93
N LEU A 356 -14.51 5.75 -36.82
CA LEU A 356 -15.71 5.16 -36.20
C LEU A 356 -16.66 6.24 -35.68
N LEU A 357 -16.16 7.29 -35.02
CA LEU A 357 -16.99 8.42 -34.59
C LEU A 357 -17.61 9.18 -35.76
N ALA A 358 -16.85 9.37 -36.86
CA ALA A 358 -17.34 10.01 -38.08
C ALA A 358 -18.42 9.18 -38.77
N ALA A 359 -18.24 7.85 -38.85
CA ALA A 359 -19.23 6.94 -39.40
C ALA A 359 -20.52 6.91 -38.56
N LEU A 360 -20.39 6.95 -37.23
CA LEU A 360 -21.53 6.99 -36.30
C LEU A 360 -22.33 8.29 -36.43
N THR A 361 -21.65 9.44 -36.54
CA THR A 361 -22.30 10.74 -36.73
C THR A 361 -23.00 10.85 -38.09
N LEU A 362 -22.41 10.29 -39.15
CA LEU A 362 -23.05 10.19 -40.47
C LEU A 362 -24.29 9.28 -40.45
N ALA A 363 -24.23 8.14 -39.77
CA ALA A 363 -25.36 7.21 -39.63
C ALA A 363 -26.51 7.77 -38.77
N ILE A 364 -26.20 8.58 -37.76
CA ILE A 364 -27.22 9.30 -36.97
C ILE A 364 -27.88 10.40 -37.81
N LYS A 365 -27.10 11.14 -38.61
CA LYS A 365 -27.61 12.22 -39.46
C LYS A 365 -28.46 11.70 -40.64
N SER A 366 -28.20 10.49 -41.15
CA SER A 366 -29.00 9.88 -42.22
C SER A 366 -30.34 9.31 -41.75
N ARG A 367 -30.55 9.13 -40.44
CA ARG A 367 -31.83 8.67 -39.86
C ARG A 367 -32.80 9.81 -39.52
N HIS A 368 -32.35 11.06 -39.64
CA HIS A 368 -33.14 12.27 -39.40
C HIS A 368 -33.43 13.08 -40.67
N LYS A 369 -33.41 12.44 -41.84
CA LYS A 369 -33.92 12.98 -43.09
C LYS A 369 -35.08 12.14 -43.61
#